data_AF-A0A9D8UX64-F1
#
_entry.id   AF-A0A9D8UX64-F1
#
_cell.length_a   1.000
_cell.length_b   1.000
_cell.length_c   1.000
_cell.angle_alpha   90.00
_cell.angle_beta   90.00
_cell.angle_gamma   90.00
#
_symmetry.space_group_name_H-M   'P 1'
#
loop_
_entity.id
_entity.type
_entity.pdbx_description
1 polymer ?
#
loop_
_entity_poly.entity_id
_entity_poly.type
_entity_poly.pdbx_seq_one_letter_code
_entity_poly.pdbx_strand_id
1 'polypeptide(L)'
;MPRRKRREQALDVQVDSLERELAGLRRSIDQVRYNLMPFRPHDEALGALVRQMIRTINVLRGRDPDYQRPHEGHMANGRPLS
;
A
#
# COMPACT_ATOMS: atom_id res chain seq x y z
N MET A 1 -31.77 -2.09 11.37
CA MET A 1 -30.56 -2.44 12.17
C MET A 1 -29.47 -1.35 12.03
N PRO A 2 -29.53 -0.25 12.80
CA PRO A 2 -28.62 0.90 12.66
C PRO A 2 -27.21 0.67 13.23
N ARG A 3 -27.09 -0.21 14.23
CA ARG A 3 -25.82 -0.49 14.95
C ARG A 3 -24.77 -1.17 14.05
N ARG A 4 -25.20 -2.01 13.11
CA ARG A 4 -24.31 -2.71 12.17
C ARG A 4 -23.63 -1.75 11.19
N LYS A 5 -24.41 -0.82 10.60
CA LYS A 5 -23.89 0.20 9.67
C LYS A 5 -22.84 1.12 10.32
N ARG A 6 -23.05 1.52 11.58
CA ARG A 6 -22.06 2.34 12.32
C ARG A 6 -20.75 1.60 12.54
N ARG A 7 -20.79 0.28 12.79
CA ARG A 7 -19.59 -0.54 12.98
C ARG A 7 -18.83 -0.74 11.68
N GLU A 8 -19.54 -0.96 10.57
CA GLU A 8 -18.95 -1.05 9.23
C GLU A 8 -18.25 0.26 8.86
N GLN A 9 -18.90 1.41 9.05
CA GLN A 9 -18.27 2.74 8.83
C GLN A 9 -17.05 2.99 9.72
N ALA A 10 -17.09 2.60 10.99
CA ALA A 10 -15.95 2.76 11.89
C ALA A 10 -14.75 1.88 11.48
N LEU A 11 -15.02 0.66 10.99
CA LEU A 11 -13.99 -0.22 10.44
C LEU A 11 -13.39 0.36 9.16
N ASP A 12 -14.19 0.91 8.27
CA ASP A 12 -13.71 1.55 7.04
C ASP A 12 -12.76 2.71 7.33
N VAL A 13 -13.10 3.57 8.30
CA VAL A 13 -12.23 4.69 8.72
C VAL A 13 -10.91 4.20 9.30
N GLN A 14 -10.92 3.10 10.06
CA GLN A 14 -9.69 2.50 10.60
C GLN A 14 -8.81 1.90 9.50
N VAL A 15 -9.43 1.21 8.53
CA VAL A 15 -8.72 0.64 7.39
C VAL A 15 -8.15 1.75 6.49
N ASP A 16 -8.86 2.86 6.32
CA ASP A 16 -8.35 4.05 5.63
C ASP A 16 -7.11 4.64 6.33
N SER A 17 -7.11 4.71 7.66
CA SER A 17 -5.96 5.19 8.44
C SER A 17 -4.76 4.26 8.26
N LEU A 18 -4.99 2.94 8.37
CA LEU A 18 -3.95 1.94 8.17
C LEU A 18 -3.38 2.00 6.74
N GLU A 19 -4.19 2.18 5.70
CA GLU A 19 -3.70 2.36 4.32
C GLU A 19 -2.72 3.54 4.20
N ARG A 20 -3.03 4.67 4.86
CA ARG A 20 -2.17 5.87 4.84
C ARG A 20 -0.85 5.63 5.58
N GLU A 21 -0.90 5.01 6.75
CA GLU A 21 0.29 4.67 7.54
C GLU A 21 1.19 3.68 6.80
N LEU A 22 0.63 2.63 6.20
CA LEU A 22 1.38 1.67 5.39
C LEU A 22 2.00 2.32 4.15
N ALA A 23 1.32 3.29 3.53
CA ALA A 23 1.87 4.06 2.42
C ALA A 23 3.07 4.91 2.85
N GLY A 24 3.04 5.51 4.05
CA GLY A 24 4.18 6.21 4.63
C GLY A 24 5.34 5.27 4.94
N LEU A 25 5.06 4.15 5.61
CA LEU A 25 6.05 3.14 5.96
C LEU A 25 6.75 2.56 4.72
N ARG A 26 6.00 2.31 3.64
CA ARG A 26 6.58 1.86 2.35
C ARG A 26 7.63 2.82 1.82
N ARG A 27 7.37 4.14 1.84
CA ARG A 27 8.35 5.15 1.39
C ARG A 27 9.62 5.12 2.23
N SER A 28 9.47 4.98 3.55
CA SER A 28 10.62 4.87 4.46
C SER A 28 11.42 3.59 4.20
N ILE A 29 10.75 2.46 3.97
CA ILE A 29 11.41 1.21 3.59
C ILE A 29 12.16 1.36 2.27
N ASP A 30 11.54 1.95 1.25
CA ASP A 30 12.20 2.18 -0.04
C ASP A 30 13.45 3.06 0.12
N GLN A 31 13.39 4.12 0.94
CA GLN A 31 14.56 4.95 1.25
C GLN A 31 15.67 4.16 1.96
N VAL A 32 15.32 3.32 2.94
CA VAL A 32 16.28 2.47 3.65
C VAL A 32 16.91 1.45 2.70
N ARG A 33 16.13 0.86 1.78
CA ARG A 33 16.65 -0.06 0.76
C ARG A 33 17.68 0.60 -0.14
N TYR A 34 17.42 1.84 -0.59
CA TYR A 34 18.41 2.61 -1.36
C TYR A 34 19.69 2.90 -0.56
N ASN A 35 19.56 3.26 0.72
CA ASN A 35 20.70 3.58 1.57
C ASN A 35 21.54 2.35 1.95
N LEU A 36 20.93 1.16 2.00
CA LEU A 36 21.58 -0.09 2.41
C LEU A 36 22.10 -0.93 1.23
N MET A 37 21.97 -0.48 -0.02
CA MET A 37 22.62 -1.16 -1.14
C MET A 37 24.15 -1.16 -0.94
N PRO A 38 24.86 -2.31 -1.06
CA PRO A 38 24.45 -3.55 -1.74
C PRO A 38 24.12 -4.74 -0.84
N PHE A 39 23.71 -4.56 0.43
CA PHE A 39 23.41 -5.68 1.35
C PHE A 39 22.12 -6.42 0.95
N ARG A 40 22.25 -7.40 0.03
CA ARG A 40 21.15 -8.21 -0.53
C ARG A 40 20.20 -8.85 0.50
N PRO A 41 20.66 -9.40 1.65
CA PRO A 41 19.74 -10.02 2.61
C PRO A 41 18.72 -9.05 3.20
N HIS A 42 19.09 -7.78 3.39
CA HIS A 42 18.16 -6.75 3.88
C HIS A 42 17.15 -6.35 2.80
N ASP A 43 17.57 -6.32 1.53
CA ASP A 43 16.70 -5.99 0.41
C ASP A 43 15.57 -7.01 0.24
N GLU A 44 15.88 -8.31 0.32
CA GLU A 44 14.90 -9.38 0.23
C GLU A 44 13.89 -9.35 1.39
N ALA A 45 14.38 -9.18 2.63
CA ALA A 45 13.54 -9.11 3.81
C ALA A 45 12.61 -7.89 3.80
N LEU A 46 13.14 -6.71 3.43
CA LEU A 46 12.34 -5.48 3.29
C LEU A 46 11.33 -5.60 2.14
N GLY A 47 11.71 -6.23 1.02
CA GLY A 47 10.79 -6.53 -0.08
C GLY A 47 9.67 -7.50 0.33
N ALA A 48 9.97 -8.52 1.12
CA ALA A 48 8.97 -9.45 1.65
C ALA A 48 7.98 -8.77 2.59
N LEU A 49 8.47 -7.89 3.48
CA LEU A 49 7.64 -7.10 4.38
C LEU A 49 6.65 -6.22 3.60
N VAL A 50 7.11 -5.51 2.57
CA VAL A 50 6.25 -4.66 1.73
C VAL A 50 5.15 -5.49 1.05
N ARG A 51 5.47 -6.67 0.53
CA ARG A 51 4.48 -7.58 -0.07
C ARG A 51 3.43 -8.04 0.94
N GLN A 52 3.84 -8.41 2.16
CA GLN A 52 2.92 -8.82 3.22
C GLN A 52 1.99 -7.69 3.67
N MET A 53 2.51 -6.46 3.78
CA MET A 53 1.70 -5.26 4.09
C MET A 53 0.60 -5.04 3.05
N ILE A 54 0.95 -5.10 1.77
CA ILE A 54 -0.01 -4.95 0.66
C ILE A 54 -1.06 -6.06 0.69
N ARG A 55 -0.63 -7.30 0.90
CA ARG A 55 -1.56 -8.44 0.99
C ARG A 55 -2.55 -8.27 2.14
N THR A 56 -2.06 -7.84 3.30
CA THR A 56 -2.87 -7.66 4.51
C THR A 56 -3.93 -6.60 4.29
N ILE A 57 -3.57 -5.47 3.69
CA ILE A 57 -4.53 -4.38 3.46
C ILE A 57 -5.57 -4.75 2.41
N ASN A 58 -5.19 -5.53 1.38
CA ASN A 58 -6.13 -6.06 0.41
C ASN A 58 -7.15 -7.00 1.05
N VAL A 59 -6.71 -7.91 1.93
CA VAL A 59 -7.61 -8.80 2.69
C VAL A 59 -8.57 -7.98 3.57
N LEU A 60 -8.07 -6.97 4.29
CA LEU A 60 -8.92 -6.10 5.11
C LEU A 60 -9.98 -5.34 4.29
N ARG A 61 -9.67 -5.01 3.03
CA ARG A 61 -10.57 -4.34 2.09
C ARG A 61 -11.51 -5.29 1.34
N GLY A 62 -11.38 -6.61 1.53
CA GLY A 62 -12.09 -7.59 0.72
C GLY A 62 -11.69 -7.56 -0.77
N ARG A 63 -10.48 -7.07 -1.08
CA ARG A 63 -9.87 -7.13 -2.42
C ARG A 63 -9.14 -8.47 -2.58
N ASP A 64 -8.77 -8.79 -3.82
CA ASP A 64 -7.85 -9.90 -4.09
C ASP A 64 -6.54 -9.68 -3.31
N PRO A 65 -6.03 -10.65 -2.52
CA PRO A 65 -4.78 -10.51 -1.78
C PRO A 65 -3.60 -10.10 -2.65
N ASP A 66 -3.59 -10.53 -3.91
CA ASP A 66 -2.54 -10.26 -4.89
C ASP A 66 -2.84 -9.02 -5.75
N TYR A 67 -3.91 -8.29 -5.45
CA TYR A 67 -4.22 -7.01 -6.12
C TYR A 67 -3.07 -6.04 -5.95
N GLN A 68 -2.42 -5.72 -7.06
CA GLN A 68 -1.47 -4.62 -7.14
C GLN A 68 -2.21 -3.41 -7.67
N ARG A 69 -2.22 -2.32 -6.88
CA ARG A 69 -2.77 -1.06 -7.35
C ARG A 69 -2.05 -0.70 -8.65
N PRO A 70 -2.76 -0.36 -9.74
CA PRO A 70 -2.13 0.13 -10.96
C PRO A 70 -1.16 1.23 -10.56
N HIS A 71 0.10 1.09 -10.98
CA HIS A 71 1.03 2.20 -10.87
C HIS A 71 0.38 3.35 -11.63
N GLU A 72 -0.05 4.39 -10.90
CA GLU A 72 -0.40 5.68 -11.49
C GLU A 72 0.90 6.25 -12.06
N GLY A 73 1.31 5.73 -13.21
CA GLY A 73 2.39 6.29 -13.98
C GLY A 73 2.02 7.73 -14.26
N HIS A 74 2.94 8.66 -14.02
CA HIS A 74 2.79 10.10 -14.30
C HIS A 74 2.52 10.45 -15.78
N MET A 75 2.13 9.49 -16.62
CA MET A 75 1.87 9.64 -18.06
C MET A 75 0.40 9.94 -18.41
N ALA A 76 -0.43 10.38 -17.44
CA ALA A 76 -1.84 10.69 -17.71
C ALA A 76 -2.10 12.12 -18.25
N ASN A 77 -1.06 12.96 -18.45
CA ASN A 77 -1.20 14.34 -18.94
C ASN A 77 -0.40 14.63 -20.22
N GLY A 78 -0.23 13.63 -21.10
CA GLY A 78 0.23 13.87 -22.47
C GLY A 78 -0.86 14.59 -23.28
N ARG A 79 -0.97 15.91 -23.15
CA ARG A 79 -1.70 16.75 -24.12
C ARG A 79 -1.19 16.42 -25.54
N PRO A 80 -2.05 16.05 -26.49
CA PRO A 80 -1.63 16.05 -27.89
C PRO A 80 -1.38 17.51 -28.27
N LEU A 81 -0.14 17.83 -28.66
CA LEU A 81 0.16 19.07 -29.34
C LEU A 81 -0.43 18.97 -30.75
N SER A 82 -1.59 19.59 -30.94
CA SER A 82 -2.12 20.01 -32.23
C SER A 82 -1.65 21.43 -32.53
#